data_AF-A0A975K445-F1
#
_entry.id   AF-A0A975K445-F1
#
_cell.length_a   1.000
_cell.length_b   1.000
_cell.length_c   1.000
_cell.angle_alpha   90.00
_cell.angle_beta   90.00
_cell.angle_gamma   90.00
#
_symmetry.space_group_name_H-M   'P 1'
#
loop_
_entity.id
_entity.type
_entity.pdbx_description
1 polymer ?
#
loop_
_entity_poly.entity_id
_entity_poly.type
_entity_poly.pdbx_seq_one_letter_code
_entity_poly.pdbx_strand_id
1 'polypeptide(L)'
;MGSFSMMHWVLVILVIVLLFGGGRISGLMGDVAKGIKSFKKGMEDDEDDLPKARPAAPAAKIESQRAPEQSAAGVTEDSKQV
;
A
#
# COMPACT_ATOMS: atom_id res chain seq x y z
N MET A 1 -22.91 -36.91 -19.16
CA MET A 1 -23.08 -35.45 -19.31
C MET A 1 -22.24 -34.76 -18.24
N GLY A 2 -20.95 -34.55 -18.46
CA GLY A 2 -20.04 -34.10 -17.37
C GLY A 2 -18.72 -33.53 -17.86
N SER A 3 -18.63 -33.13 -19.12
CA SER A 3 -17.35 -32.95 -19.79
C SER A 3 -16.77 -31.53 -19.73
N PHE A 4 -17.40 -30.59 -19.02
CA PHE A 4 -17.02 -29.17 -19.12
C PHE A 4 -17.14 -28.34 -17.84
N SER A 5 -17.37 -28.93 -16.67
CA SER A 5 -17.82 -28.11 -15.52
C SER A 5 -16.74 -27.24 -14.86
N MET A 6 -15.45 -27.61 -14.97
CA MET A 6 -14.37 -26.87 -14.31
C MET A 6 -13.14 -26.65 -15.20
N MET A 7 -12.73 -27.66 -15.98
CA MET A 7 -11.61 -27.50 -16.93
C MET A 7 -11.92 -26.54 -18.08
N HIS A 8 -13.19 -26.40 -18.46
CA HIS A 8 -13.61 -25.42 -19.48
C HIS A 8 -13.38 -23.99 -18.99
N TRP A 9 -13.76 -23.68 -17.75
CA TRP A 9 -13.59 -22.35 -17.18
C TRP A 9 -12.11 -21.95 -17.07
N VAL A 10 -11.22 -22.89 -16.73
CA VAL A 10 -9.77 -22.64 -16.75
C VAL A 10 -9.27 -22.32 -18.16
N LEU A 11 -9.70 -23.07 -19.17
CA LEU A 11 -9.36 -22.81 -20.58
C LEU A 11 -9.90 -21.47 -21.08
N VAL A 12 -11.12 -21.10 -20.71
CA VAL A 12 -11.73 -19.82 -21.09
C VAL A 12 -10.98 -18.65 -20.47
N ILE A 13 -10.64 -18.74 -19.18
CA ILE A 13 -9.83 -17.71 -18.49
C ILE A 13 -8.47 -17.57 -19.18
N LEU A 14 -7.81 -18.68 -19.51
CA LEU A 14 -6.53 -18.67 -20.19
C LEU A 14 -6.59 -17.91 -21.53
N VAL A 15 -7.61 -18.19 -22.34
CA VAL A 15 -7.82 -17.52 -23.63
C VAL A 15 -8.12 -16.03 -23.45
N ILE A 16 -8.96 -15.65 -22.48
CA ILE A 16 -9.25 -14.25 -22.18
C ILE A 16 -7.98 -13.49 -21.78
N VAL A 17 -7.15 -14.08 -20.90
CA VAL A 17 -5.89 -13.45 -20.47
C VAL A 17 -4.93 -13.29 -21.65
N LEU A 18 -4.87 -14.26 -22.56
CA LEU A 18 -4.04 -14.18 -23.78
C LEU A 18 -4.53 -13.11 -24.76
N LEU A 19 -5.85 -12.96 -24.95
CA LEU A 19 -6.43 -11.98 -25.87
C LEU A 19 -6.33 -10.54 -25.36
N PHE A 20 -6.61 -10.33 -24.06
CA PHE A 20 -6.59 -9.00 -23.46
C PHE A 20 -5.20 -8.59 -22.94
N GLY A 21 -4.30 -9.56 -22.74
CA GLY A 21 -2.99 -9.37 -22.16
C GLY A 21 -3.03 -9.00 -20.66
N GLY A 22 -1.98 -9.35 -19.91
CA GLY A 22 -1.92 -9.09 -18.46
C GLY A 22 -2.03 -7.61 -18.07
N GLY A 23 -1.64 -6.69 -18.97
CA GLY A 23 -1.62 -5.25 -18.68
C GLY A 23 -3.00 -4.62 -18.51
N ARG A 24 -4.01 -5.07 -19.26
CA ARG A 24 -5.38 -4.52 -19.16
C ARG A 24 -6.14 -5.12 -17.98
N ILE A 25 -5.94 -6.40 -17.72
CA ILE A 25 -6.60 -7.13 -16.62
C ILE A 25 -6.04 -6.70 -15.25
N SER A 26 -4.74 -6.43 -15.13
CA SER A 26 -4.13 -6.02 -13.85
C SER A 26 -4.69 -4.69 -13.32
N GLY A 27 -4.83 -3.68 -14.19
CA GLY A 27 -5.42 -2.38 -13.82
C GLY A 27 -6.89 -2.51 -13.40
N LEU A 28 -7.70 -3.20 -14.21
CA LEU A 28 -9.12 -3.41 -13.93
C LEU A 28 -9.35 -4.27 -12.67
N MET A 29 -8.56 -5.32 -12.49
CA MET A 29 -8.60 -6.16 -11.29
C MET A 29 -8.20 -5.38 -10.04
N GLY A 30 -7.24 -4.44 -10.15
CA GLY A 30 -6.86 -3.56 -9.05
C GLY A 30 -7.98 -2.64 -8.58
N ASP A 31 -8.67 -1.99 -9.52
CA ASP A 31 -9.81 -1.11 -9.20
C ASP A 31 -11.01 -1.90 -8.65
N VAL A 32 -11.30 -3.06 -9.23
CA VAL A 32 -12.36 -3.97 -8.75
C VAL A 32 -12.01 -4.52 -7.35
N ALA A 33 -10.77 -4.95 -7.12
CA ALA A 33 -10.33 -5.43 -5.81
C ALA A 33 -10.41 -4.33 -4.74
N LYS A 34 -10.11 -3.08 -5.10
CA LYS A 34 -10.21 -1.94 -4.18
C LYS A 34 -11.67 -1.64 -3.83
N GLY A 35 -12.58 -1.69 -4.81
CA GLY A 35 -14.02 -1.55 -4.58
C GLY A 35 -14.58 -2.65 -3.68
N ILE A 36 -14.26 -3.92 -3.95
CA ILE A 36 -14.71 -5.06 -3.13
C ILE A 36 -14.10 -5.01 -1.72
N LYS A 37 -12.83 -4.60 -1.57
CA LYS A 37 -12.16 -4.47 -0.26
C LYS A 37 -12.78 -3.36 0.59
N SER A 38 -13.11 -2.21 0.00
CA SER A 38 -13.81 -1.13 0.70
C SER A 38 -15.24 -1.52 1.06
N PHE A 39 -15.94 -2.25 0.18
CA PHE A 39 -17.26 -2.78 0.48
C PHE A 39 -17.24 -3.77 1.64
N LYS A 40 -16.27 -4.70 1.63
CA LYS A 40 -16.09 -5.67 2.71
C LYS A 40 -15.69 -4.98 4.03
N LYS A 41 -14.76 -4.02 3.99
CA LYS A 41 -14.37 -3.28 5.20
C LYS A 41 -15.51 -2.40 5.74
N GLY A 42 -16.34 -1.82 4.88
CA GLY A 42 -17.54 -1.10 5.33
C GLY A 42 -18.52 -2.03 6.04
N MET A 43 -18.75 -3.22 5.47
CA MET A 43 -19.63 -4.23 6.06
C MET A 43 -19.07 -4.84 7.35
N GLU A 44 -17.74 -5.02 7.44
CA GLU A 44 -17.06 -5.43 8.68
C GLU A 44 -17.06 -4.32 9.74
N ASP A 45 -16.88 -3.04 9.39
CA ASP A 45 -16.99 -1.92 10.38
C ASP A 45 -18.42 -1.81 10.95
N ASP A 46 -19.47 -2.15 10.20
CA ASP A 46 -20.86 -2.24 10.69
C ASP A 46 -21.07 -3.45 11.64
N GLU A 47 -20.28 -4.52 11.51
CA GLU A 47 -20.33 -5.70 12.41
C GLU A 47 -19.30 -5.64 13.57
N ASP A 48 -18.23 -4.84 13.44
CA ASP A 48 -17.10 -4.68 14.37
C ASP A 48 -17.15 -3.34 15.15
N ASP A 49 -18.34 -2.83 15.53
CA ASP A 49 -18.48 -1.74 16.53
C ASP A 49 -18.05 -2.20 17.96
N LEU A 50 -17.36 -3.33 18.08
CA LEU A 50 -16.49 -3.65 19.21
C LEU A 50 -15.04 -3.33 18.84
N PRO A 51 -14.31 -2.57 19.68
CA PRO A 51 -13.08 -1.90 19.29
C PRO A 51 -11.97 -2.91 18.93
N LYS A 52 -11.86 -3.25 17.64
CA LYS A 52 -10.70 -3.97 17.13
C LYS A 52 -9.55 -2.98 17.07
N ALA A 53 -8.70 -3.05 18.10
CA ALA A 53 -7.46 -2.31 18.23
C ALA A 53 -6.74 -2.19 16.88
N ARG A 54 -6.61 -0.96 16.39
CA ARG A 54 -5.77 -0.63 15.24
C ARG A 54 -4.37 -1.19 15.52
N PRO A 55 -3.72 -1.91 14.58
CA PRO A 55 -2.32 -2.22 14.75
C PRO A 55 -1.57 -0.89 14.79
N ALA A 56 -0.93 -0.62 15.93
CA ALA A 56 -0.05 0.51 16.12
C ALA A 56 1.04 0.46 15.04
N ALA A 57 0.91 1.29 14.02
CA ALA A 57 2.03 1.65 13.15
C ALA A 57 2.77 2.84 13.80
N PRO A 58 4.09 2.91 13.65
CA PRO A 58 5.02 3.08 14.77
C PRO A 58 5.28 4.55 15.13
N ALA A 59 5.06 4.89 16.39
CA ALA A 59 5.75 6.01 17.03
C ALA A 59 7.17 5.57 17.41
N ALA A 60 8.04 5.32 16.43
CA ALA A 60 9.46 5.17 16.65
C ALA A 60 10.24 5.42 15.35
N LYS A 61 11.19 6.36 15.43
CA LYS A 61 12.32 6.57 14.51
C LYS A 61 12.18 7.66 13.42
N ILE A 62 11.74 8.85 13.82
CA ILE A 62 12.29 10.11 13.30
C ILE A 62 13.05 10.77 14.47
N GLU A 63 14.15 10.17 14.93
CA GLU A 63 15.05 10.75 15.94
C GLU A 63 16.53 10.39 15.64
N SER A 64 16.82 9.70 14.54
CA SER A 64 18.17 9.17 14.26
C SER A 64 18.85 9.75 13.03
N GLN A 65 18.42 10.93 12.54
CA GLN A 65 19.04 11.52 11.34
C GLN A 65 19.10 13.06 11.34
N ARG A 66 19.49 13.67 12.47
CA ARG A 66 20.13 15.00 12.46
C ARG A 66 21.39 15.03 13.31
N ALA A 67 22.46 14.49 12.74
CA ALA A 67 23.82 14.98 12.86
C ALA A 67 24.55 14.42 11.64
N PRO A 68 24.93 15.27 10.67
CA PRO A 68 26.09 16.13 10.89
C PRO A 68 25.92 17.51 10.27
N GLU A 69 25.75 18.55 11.07
CA GLU A 69 26.05 19.91 10.60
C GLU A 69 26.72 20.71 11.73
N GLN A 70 27.82 20.15 12.22
CA GLN A 70 28.85 20.91 12.91
C GLN A 70 30.05 20.97 11.95
N SER A 71 29.89 21.75 10.89
CA SER A 71 31.00 22.25 10.07
C SER A 71 30.54 23.50 9.30
N ALA A 72 29.97 24.45 10.04
CA ALA A 72 29.96 25.84 9.61
C ALA A 72 31.36 26.40 9.84
N ALA A 73 32.23 26.20 8.86
CA ALA A 73 33.39 27.06 8.65
C ALA A 73 32.89 28.36 8.00
N GLY A 74 33.12 29.50 8.64
CA GLY A 74 32.73 30.83 8.17
C GLY A 74 32.38 31.73 9.36
N VAL A 75 33.36 32.36 10.01
CA VAL A 75 33.82 33.74 9.71
C VAL A 75 33.00 34.78 10.49
N THR A 76 33.72 35.45 11.41
CA THR A 76 33.49 36.76 12.06
C THR A 76 32.26 36.86 12.99
N GLU A 77 32.24 37.58 14.10
CA GLU A 77 32.94 38.78 14.57
C GLU A 77 32.67 38.90 16.10
N ASP A 78 33.43 39.75 16.80
CA ASP A 78 33.12 40.32 18.13
C ASP A 78 33.49 39.52 19.41
N SER A 79 34.74 39.68 19.84
CA SER A 79 35.07 39.75 21.28
C SER A 79 36.37 40.51 21.54
N LYS A 80 36.18 41.81 21.76
CA LYS A 80 36.69 42.57 22.91
C LYS A 80 38.08 42.16 23.45
N GLN A 81 39.11 42.85 22.96
CA GLN A 81 40.34 43.09 23.71
C GLN A 81 40.63 44.59 23.73
N VAL A 82 40.21 45.24 24.82
CA VAL A 82 40.74 46.50 25.38
C VAL A 82 40.47 46.50 26.87
#